data_AF-A0A969HR91-F1
#
_entry.id   AF-A0A969HR91-F1
#
_cell.length_a   1.000
_cell.length_b   1.000
_cell.length_c   1.000
_cell.angle_alpha   90.00
_cell.angle_beta   90.00
_cell.angle_gamma   90.00
#
_symmetry.space_group_name_H-M   'P 1'
#
loop_
_entity.id
_entity.type
_entity.pdbx_description
1 polymer ?
#
loop_
_entity_poly.entity_id
_entity_poly.type
_entity_poly.pdbx_seq_one_letter_code
_entity_poly.pdbx_strand_id
1 'polypeptide(L)'
;NIGLDPVEILNAINKTADVVTAYLVLGKRREGNGSTSPGGPDGGPTPRRIKYINFWPEGRNRILYPQFYLVWSPQCGGSHCGGAVSYDQTPAFGEPVPVLQNFSSVGGTPILINQQGERIEPIIRAKPELCAPDNTNSYFFFPLLLGKSDFEGDGLPNFRGTSAAAPHAAAVAALMLQAAQNQLLPQHVRSLLQETALDMDDPFTPSFDQGFDLGTGAGFVRALPAVNRADTLRITRVSLINARNNRLIRRIGDGNRIILSELPTRNLALRIEAKPRAGSVKIKVSGDIQSERIENVIPFSSFGDISSDFDGKILNLEAIR
;
A
#
# COMPACT_ATOMS: atom_id res chain seq x y z
N ASN A 1 -19.44 -2.06 -2.00
CA ASN A 1 -18.34 -1.82 -1.03
C ASN A 1 -17.05 -1.61 -1.79
N ILE A 2 -16.06 -0.89 -1.22
CA ILE A 2 -14.77 -0.62 -1.91
C ILE A 2 -13.78 -1.80 -1.72
N GLY A 3 -12.77 -1.87 -0.85
CA GLY A 3 -12.48 -1.16 0.42
C GLY A 3 -12.96 -1.92 1.65
N LEU A 4 -13.90 -2.86 1.43
CA LEU A 4 -14.75 -3.51 2.43
C LEU A 4 -15.81 -2.59 3.05
N ASP A 5 -15.59 -1.27 3.07
CA ASP A 5 -16.55 -0.27 3.55
C ASP A 5 -17.87 -0.27 2.74
N PRO A 6 -19.05 -0.15 3.41
CA PRO A 6 -20.32 0.03 2.73
C PRO A 6 -20.38 1.41 2.07
N VAL A 7 -20.59 1.44 0.74
CA VAL A 7 -20.72 2.67 -0.04
C VAL A 7 -21.79 2.50 -1.09
N GLU A 8 -22.71 3.46 -1.12
CA GLU A 8 -23.73 3.65 -2.15
C GLU A 8 -23.25 4.77 -3.10
N ILE A 9 -23.37 4.55 -4.41
CA ILE A 9 -22.96 5.53 -5.44
C ILE A 9 -24.21 5.96 -6.19
N LEU A 10 -24.57 7.23 -6.05
CA LEU A 10 -25.74 7.84 -6.69
C LEU A 10 -25.30 8.64 -7.91
N ASN A 11 -25.59 8.12 -9.10
CA ASN A 11 -25.30 8.79 -10.37
C ASN A 11 -26.50 9.61 -10.83
N ALA A 12 -26.29 10.89 -11.11
CA ALA A 12 -27.26 11.78 -11.75
C ALA A 12 -26.70 12.27 -13.09
N ILE A 13 -27.50 12.17 -14.14
CA ILE A 13 -27.15 12.60 -15.50
C ILE A 13 -28.23 13.56 -15.98
N ASN A 14 -27.90 14.85 -16.13
CA ASN A 14 -28.76 15.76 -16.88
C ASN A 14 -28.66 15.43 -18.38
N LYS A 15 -29.81 15.39 -19.06
CA LYS A 15 -29.92 15.12 -20.50
C LYS A 15 -30.52 16.28 -21.29
N THR A 16 -30.85 17.39 -20.65
CA THR A 16 -31.31 18.62 -21.31
C THR A 16 -30.28 19.74 -21.13
N ALA A 17 -30.48 20.85 -21.85
CA ALA A 17 -29.67 22.06 -21.71
C ALA A 17 -30.10 22.93 -20.50
N ASP A 18 -31.18 22.55 -19.82
CA ASP A 18 -31.78 23.33 -18.73
C ASP A 18 -31.08 23.08 -17.40
N VAL A 19 -31.19 24.04 -16.48
CA VAL A 19 -30.68 23.88 -15.11
C VAL A 19 -31.63 22.99 -14.31
N VAL A 20 -31.19 21.77 -14.00
CA VAL A 20 -31.95 20.80 -13.19
C VAL A 20 -31.41 20.78 -11.75
N THR A 21 -32.23 21.20 -10.79
CA THR A 21 -31.93 21.08 -9.35
C THR A 21 -32.21 19.67 -8.86
N ALA A 22 -31.18 18.93 -8.46
CA ALA A 22 -31.32 17.63 -7.82
C ALA A 22 -31.41 17.75 -6.29
N TYR A 23 -32.38 17.08 -5.67
CA TYR A 23 -32.53 17.00 -4.22
C TYR A 23 -32.08 15.63 -3.70
N LEU A 24 -31.03 15.59 -2.89
CA LEU A 24 -30.57 14.36 -2.24
C LEU A 24 -31.33 14.17 -0.91
N VAL A 25 -32.21 13.16 -0.86
CA VAL A 25 -32.91 12.76 0.36
C VAL A 25 -32.33 11.44 0.86
N LEU A 26 -31.67 11.46 2.03
CA LEU A 26 -31.12 10.26 2.67
C LEU A 26 -32.05 9.79 3.78
N GLY A 27 -32.64 8.61 3.62
CA GLY A 27 -33.57 8.02 4.58
C GLY A 27 -33.27 6.56 4.85
N LYS A 28 -33.36 6.13 6.12
CA LYS A 28 -33.30 4.71 6.47
C LYS A 28 -34.60 4.03 6.02
N ARG A 29 -34.52 3.12 5.05
CA ARG A 29 -35.60 2.17 4.73
C ARG A 29 -35.96 1.39 6.01
N ARG A 30 -37.20 1.55 6.47
CA ARG A 30 -37.86 0.59 7.35
C ARG A 30 -38.63 -0.36 6.44
N GLU A 31 -38.45 -1.66 6.61
CA GLU A 31 -39.38 -2.62 6.00
C GLU A 31 -40.76 -2.38 6.63
N GLY A 32 -41.81 -2.32 5.80
CA GLY A 32 -43.19 -2.38 6.29
C GLY A 32 -43.59 -3.84 6.57
N ASN A 33 -44.67 -4.03 7.33
CA ASN A 33 -45.25 -5.35 7.65
C ASN A 33 -45.81 -6.07 6.40
N GLY A 34 -44.92 -6.55 5.53
CA GLY A 34 -45.26 -7.15 4.23
C GLY A 34 -44.07 -7.62 3.38
N SER A 35 -42.82 -7.39 3.81
CA SER A 35 -41.65 -8.00 3.17
C SER A 35 -41.51 -9.46 3.61
N THR A 36 -41.69 -10.40 2.69
CA THR A 36 -41.69 -11.86 2.97
C THR A 36 -40.32 -12.52 2.79
N SER A 37 -39.22 -11.76 2.89
CA SER A 37 -37.85 -12.29 2.77
C SER A 37 -37.40 -12.90 4.11
N PRO A 38 -37.20 -14.23 4.23
CA PRO A 38 -36.84 -14.85 5.51
C PRO A 38 -35.33 -14.74 5.78
N GLY A 39 -34.93 -14.10 6.88
CA GLY A 39 -33.59 -14.27 7.44
C GLY A 39 -32.71 -13.02 7.67
N GLY A 40 -33.28 -11.84 7.91
CA GLY A 40 -32.51 -10.68 8.36
C GLY A 40 -33.27 -9.85 9.41
N PRO A 41 -32.60 -9.32 10.46
CA PRO A 41 -33.23 -8.37 11.38
C PRO A 41 -33.52 -7.04 10.68
N ASP A 42 -34.55 -6.32 11.15
CA ASP A 42 -34.90 -4.98 10.67
C ASP A 42 -33.64 -4.11 10.50
N GLY A 43 -33.47 -3.56 9.29
CA GLY A 43 -32.22 -2.95 8.83
C GLY A 43 -31.56 -2.08 9.91
N GLY A 44 -30.25 -2.26 10.11
CA GLY A 44 -29.52 -2.04 11.37
C GLY A 44 -29.64 -0.66 12.08
N PRO A 45 -29.00 -0.49 13.25
CA PRO A 45 -29.19 0.66 14.13
C PRO A 45 -29.06 2.00 13.39
N THR A 46 -30.00 2.91 13.62
CA THR A 46 -30.16 4.15 12.84
C THR A 46 -28.83 4.94 12.80
N PRO A 47 -28.30 5.27 11.60
CA PRO A 47 -26.99 5.88 11.47
C PRO A 47 -26.96 7.25 12.15
N ARG A 48 -25.99 7.45 13.04
CA ARG A 48 -25.86 8.70 13.85
C ARG A 48 -24.96 9.75 13.20
N ARG A 49 -24.32 9.42 12.06
CA ARG A 49 -23.48 10.30 11.23
C ARG A 49 -23.54 9.80 9.78
N ILE A 50 -23.35 10.71 8.82
CA ILE A 50 -23.21 10.45 7.39
C ILE A 50 -22.04 11.30 6.88
N LYS A 51 -21.15 10.73 6.05
CA LYS A 51 -20.11 11.48 5.30
C LYS A 51 -20.52 11.48 3.83
N TYR A 52 -21.02 12.62 3.34
CA TYR A 52 -21.30 12.83 1.92
C TYR A 52 -20.04 13.33 1.19
N ILE A 53 -19.84 12.89 -0.05
CA ILE A 53 -18.73 13.27 -0.92
C ILE A 53 -19.31 13.53 -2.31
N ASN A 54 -19.01 14.69 -2.88
CA ASN A 54 -19.39 15.04 -4.25
C ASN A 54 -18.17 14.88 -5.17
N PHE A 55 -18.37 14.25 -6.33
CA PHE A 55 -17.31 13.93 -7.30
C PHE A 55 -17.44 14.72 -8.62
N TRP A 56 -18.26 15.78 -8.65
CA TRP A 56 -18.45 16.59 -9.85
C TRP A 56 -17.27 17.54 -10.15
N PRO A 57 -16.88 17.71 -11.42
CA PRO A 57 -15.95 18.76 -11.82
C PRO A 57 -16.58 20.15 -11.61
N GLU A 58 -15.83 21.02 -10.94
CA GLU A 58 -16.00 22.48 -10.80
C GLU A 58 -17.44 23.05 -10.85
N GLY A 59 -18.22 22.85 -9.78
CA GLY A 59 -19.63 23.28 -9.75
C GLY A 59 -20.15 23.78 -8.40
N ARG A 60 -19.55 24.85 -7.83
CA ARG A 60 -20.06 25.68 -6.71
C ARG A 60 -21.04 25.01 -5.71
N ASN A 61 -20.57 24.03 -4.94
CA ASN A 61 -21.16 23.70 -3.63
C ASN A 61 -20.10 23.14 -2.68
N ARG A 62 -19.35 24.06 -2.07
CA ARG A 62 -18.12 23.78 -1.30
C ARG A 62 -18.47 23.58 0.19
N ILE A 63 -18.83 22.35 0.58
CA ILE A 63 -18.81 21.97 2.00
C ILE A 63 -17.35 21.89 2.41
N LEU A 64 -16.87 22.99 3.00
CA LEU A 64 -15.48 23.21 3.38
C LEU A 64 -15.06 22.31 4.54
N TYR A 65 -14.49 21.16 4.20
CA TYR A 65 -13.24 20.76 4.84
C TYR A 65 -12.09 21.29 3.96
N PRO A 66 -11.03 21.89 4.52
CA PRO A 66 -9.91 22.42 3.73
C PRO A 66 -9.00 21.33 3.14
N GLN A 67 -9.32 20.06 3.38
CA GLN A 67 -8.54 18.88 3.03
C GLN A 67 -9.34 17.96 2.10
N PHE A 68 -8.74 17.54 0.98
CA PHE A 68 -9.27 16.43 0.18
C PHE A 68 -8.92 15.12 0.89
N TYR A 69 -9.91 14.30 1.25
CA TYR A 69 -9.67 13.08 2.02
C TYR A 69 -9.51 11.83 1.14
N LEU A 70 -8.53 11.00 1.46
CA LEU A 70 -8.36 9.68 0.88
C LEU A 70 -9.52 8.75 1.26
N VAL A 71 -10.15 8.20 0.21
CA VAL A 71 -11.34 7.34 0.26
C VAL A 71 -11.30 6.31 -0.87
N TRP A 72 -12.13 5.27 -0.78
CA TRP A 72 -12.13 4.13 -1.69
C TRP A 72 -10.72 3.49 -1.85
N SER A 73 -10.34 2.98 -3.03
CA SER A 73 -9.19 2.10 -3.24
C SER A 73 -7.84 2.64 -2.70
N PRO A 74 -7.52 3.94 -2.79
CA PRO A 74 -6.38 4.53 -2.10
C PRO A 74 -6.25 4.18 -0.61
N GLN A 75 -7.37 4.09 0.11
CA GLN A 75 -7.42 3.81 1.55
C GLN A 75 -7.22 2.30 1.87
N CYS A 76 -7.17 1.41 0.87
CA CYS A 76 -6.92 -0.02 1.06
C CYS A 76 -5.46 -0.28 1.49
N GLY A 77 -5.25 -1.13 2.51
CA GLY A 77 -3.91 -1.44 3.04
C GLY A 77 -2.98 -2.24 2.11
N GLY A 78 -3.49 -2.75 0.98
CA GLY A 78 -2.69 -3.36 -0.09
C GLY A 78 -2.60 -2.54 -1.38
N SER A 79 -3.29 -1.39 -1.44
CA SER A 79 -3.15 -0.42 -2.51
C SER A 79 -2.04 0.57 -2.16
N HIS A 80 -1.37 1.14 -3.14
CA HIS A 80 -0.45 2.27 -2.94
C HIS A 80 -1.16 3.56 -3.33
N CYS A 81 -1.26 4.51 -2.41
CA CYS A 81 -1.68 5.86 -2.71
C CYS A 81 -0.45 6.76 -2.78
N GLY A 82 -0.20 7.34 -3.95
CA GLY A 82 0.75 8.44 -4.12
C GLY A 82 0.04 9.78 -3.96
N GLY A 83 0.59 10.67 -3.13
CA GLY A 83 0.39 12.10 -3.30
C GLY A 83 1.11 12.60 -4.56
N ALA A 84 0.71 13.77 -5.06
CA ALA A 84 1.31 14.37 -6.26
C ALA A 84 2.22 15.55 -5.89
N VAL A 85 3.32 15.70 -6.63
CA VAL A 85 4.29 16.79 -6.54
C VAL A 85 4.69 17.15 -7.97
N SER A 86 4.54 18.42 -8.36
CA SER A 86 4.93 18.88 -9.70
C SER A 86 6.44 18.68 -9.89
N TYR A 87 6.90 18.22 -11.07
CA TYR A 87 8.33 17.95 -11.28
C TYR A 87 9.21 19.18 -10.98
N ASP A 88 8.71 20.37 -11.33
CA ASP A 88 9.31 21.68 -11.12
C ASP A 88 9.29 22.15 -9.65
N GLN A 89 8.45 21.54 -8.80
CA GLN A 89 8.34 21.84 -7.37
C GLN A 89 9.19 20.86 -6.52
N THR A 90 10.44 20.64 -6.95
CA THR A 90 11.38 19.73 -6.30
C THR A 90 12.80 20.32 -6.20
N PRO A 91 13.68 19.77 -5.36
CA PRO A 91 15.07 20.26 -5.22
C PRO A 91 15.95 20.15 -6.47
N ALA A 92 15.50 19.48 -7.54
CA ALA A 92 16.17 19.55 -8.84
C ALA A 92 15.94 20.88 -9.59
N PHE A 93 14.92 21.66 -9.18
CA PHE A 93 14.48 22.88 -9.83
C PHE A 93 14.53 24.13 -8.93
N GLY A 94 14.89 23.96 -7.65
CA GLY A 94 15.23 25.07 -6.73
C GLY A 94 14.51 25.05 -5.38
N GLU A 95 13.46 24.24 -5.21
CA GLU A 95 12.74 24.14 -3.95
C GLU A 95 13.59 23.46 -2.85
N PRO A 96 13.55 23.90 -1.58
CA PRO A 96 14.36 23.31 -0.51
C PRO A 96 13.89 21.89 -0.15
N VAL A 97 12.60 21.63 -0.28
CA VAL A 97 11.93 20.32 -0.12
C VAL A 97 10.84 20.18 -1.18
N PRO A 98 10.42 18.96 -1.56
CA PRO A 98 9.35 18.77 -2.54
C PRO A 98 8.00 19.29 -2.02
N VAL A 99 7.22 20.00 -2.83
CA VAL A 99 5.97 20.64 -2.40
C VAL A 99 4.74 19.84 -2.82
N LEU A 100 3.85 19.55 -1.86
CA LEU A 100 2.61 18.81 -2.10
C LEU A 100 1.62 19.60 -2.97
N GLN A 101 1.11 18.97 -4.04
CA GLN A 101 0.07 19.56 -4.89
C GLN A 101 -1.22 19.84 -4.11
N ASN A 102 -1.84 21.00 -4.35
CA ASN A 102 -3.02 21.46 -3.59
C ASN A 102 -4.30 20.61 -3.79
N PHE A 103 -4.34 19.80 -4.84
CA PHE A 103 -5.40 18.83 -5.13
C PHE A 103 -5.08 17.43 -4.57
N SER A 104 -3.89 17.22 -4.00
CA SER A 104 -3.46 15.93 -3.45
C SER A 104 -4.32 15.58 -2.24
N SER A 105 -4.78 14.34 -2.19
CA SER A 105 -5.64 13.86 -1.10
C SER A 105 -4.82 13.34 0.08
N VAL A 106 -5.17 13.80 1.27
CA VAL A 106 -4.53 13.48 2.55
C VAL A 106 -5.26 12.35 3.28
N GLY A 107 -4.57 11.66 4.19
CA GLY A 107 -5.08 10.54 4.97
C GLY A 107 -6.06 10.95 6.07
N GLY A 108 -5.81 10.46 7.29
CA GLY A 108 -6.58 10.78 8.50
C GLY A 108 -8.02 10.27 8.55
N THR A 109 -8.64 9.85 7.44
CA THR A 109 -10.02 9.33 7.43
C THR A 109 -10.10 8.01 8.21
N PRO A 110 -10.87 7.97 9.33
CA PRO A 110 -10.95 6.79 10.18
C PRO A 110 -11.96 5.79 9.62
N ILE A 111 -11.62 4.51 9.75
CA ILE A 111 -12.54 3.39 9.55
C ILE A 111 -13.26 3.14 10.87
N LEU A 112 -14.59 3.18 10.84
CA LEU A 112 -15.44 3.14 12.03
C LEU A 112 -16.31 1.87 12.11
N ILE A 113 -16.24 1.01 11.08
CA ILE A 113 -17.10 -0.18 10.90
C ILE A 113 -16.21 -1.32 10.36
N ASN A 114 -16.43 -2.55 10.83
CA ASN A 114 -15.73 -3.75 10.33
C ASN A 114 -16.42 -4.38 9.10
N GLN A 115 -15.87 -5.50 8.60
CA GLN A 115 -16.44 -6.23 7.45
C GLN A 115 -17.86 -6.78 7.73
N GLN A 116 -18.19 -6.99 9.00
CA GLN A 116 -19.45 -7.55 9.50
C GLN A 116 -20.54 -6.48 9.67
N GLY A 117 -20.22 -5.19 9.44
CA GLY A 117 -21.14 -4.07 9.62
C GLY A 117 -21.24 -3.57 11.06
N GLU A 118 -20.41 -4.10 11.97
CA GLU A 118 -20.36 -3.73 13.38
C GLU A 118 -19.46 -2.51 13.58
N ARG A 119 -19.81 -1.66 14.55
CA ARG A 119 -19.01 -0.48 14.88
C ARG A 119 -17.76 -0.88 15.67
N ILE A 120 -16.62 -0.36 15.28
CA ILE A 120 -15.32 -0.56 15.92
C ILE A 120 -14.73 0.75 16.44
N GLU A 121 -13.67 0.65 17.24
CA GLU A 121 -12.81 1.79 17.56
C GLU A 121 -12.15 2.36 16.28
N PRO A 122 -11.94 3.69 16.18
CA PRO A 122 -11.47 4.32 14.95
C PRO A 122 -10.09 3.83 14.50
N ILE A 123 -10.03 3.07 13.40
CA ILE A 123 -8.75 2.69 12.77
C ILE A 123 -8.39 3.77 11.75
N ILE A 124 -7.30 4.50 11.99
CA ILE A 124 -6.67 5.36 10.97
C ILE A 124 -5.56 4.55 10.30
N ARG A 125 -5.54 4.54 8.97
CA ARG A 125 -4.45 3.91 8.19
C ARG A 125 -3.39 4.97 7.84
N ALA A 126 -2.12 4.59 7.93
CA ALA A 126 -0.99 5.38 7.45
C ALA A 126 -1.09 5.51 5.92
N LYS A 127 -1.63 6.65 5.48
CA LYS A 127 -1.94 7.03 4.09
C LYS A 127 -1.77 8.55 3.92
N PRO A 128 -1.33 9.06 2.75
CA PRO A 128 -0.79 8.31 1.61
C PRO A 128 0.49 7.53 1.99
N GLU A 129 0.99 6.67 1.09
CA GLU A 129 2.24 5.94 1.37
C GLU A 129 3.48 6.83 1.24
N LEU A 130 3.41 7.75 0.27
CA LEU A 130 4.53 8.43 -0.38
C LEU A 130 3.94 9.48 -1.34
N CYS A 131 4.79 10.35 -1.88
CA CYS A 131 4.48 11.23 -3.02
C CYS A 131 5.35 10.89 -4.24
N ALA A 132 4.88 11.22 -5.44
CA ALA A 132 5.61 10.98 -6.69
C ALA A 132 5.39 12.09 -7.74
N PRO A 133 6.27 12.20 -8.76
CA PRO A 133 6.21 13.24 -9.78
C PRO A 133 4.90 13.27 -10.57
N ASP A 134 4.34 14.45 -10.74
CA ASP A 134 3.31 14.75 -11.72
C ASP A 134 3.76 15.91 -12.64
N ASN A 135 2.88 16.35 -13.55
CA ASN A 135 3.13 17.40 -14.54
C ASN A 135 4.19 17.06 -15.62
N THR A 136 4.63 15.81 -15.75
CA THR A 136 5.63 15.41 -16.76
C THR A 136 5.04 15.23 -18.16
N ASN A 137 5.85 15.41 -19.21
CA ASN A 137 5.39 15.24 -20.60
C ASN A 137 5.00 13.80 -20.97
N SER A 138 3.89 13.65 -21.70
CA SER A 138 3.33 12.36 -22.09
C SER A 138 2.58 12.42 -23.42
N TYR A 139 3.18 11.79 -24.44
CA TYR A 139 2.59 11.62 -25.76
C TYR A 139 1.32 10.73 -25.78
N PHE A 140 1.04 9.97 -24.71
CA PHE A 140 0.00 8.93 -24.73
C PHE A 140 -1.42 9.47 -24.54
N PHE A 141 -1.60 10.61 -23.85
CA PHE A 141 -2.92 11.09 -23.40
C PHE A 141 -3.56 12.19 -24.28
N PHE A 142 -2.97 12.51 -25.43
CA PHE A 142 -3.32 13.69 -26.22
C PHE A 142 -3.41 13.41 -27.74
N PRO A 143 -4.22 14.16 -28.52
CA PRO A 143 -4.79 15.48 -28.18
C PRO A 143 -6.26 15.51 -27.75
N LEU A 144 -7.02 14.42 -27.92
CA LEU A 144 -8.48 14.51 -28.15
C LEU A 144 -9.38 14.54 -26.89
N LEU A 145 -8.84 14.35 -25.68
CA LEU A 145 -9.65 14.07 -24.49
C LEU A 145 -9.48 15.00 -23.28
N LEU A 146 -8.35 15.71 -23.14
CA LEU A 146 -8.00 16.42 -21.89
C LEU A 146 -7.59 17.90 -22.05
N GLY A 147 -7.42 18.40 -23.28
CA GLY A 147 -6.91 19.76 -23.56
C GLY A 147 -5.39 19.91 -23.31
N LYS A 148 -4.64 20.47 -24.27
CA LYS A 148 -3.17 20.59 -24.14
C LYS A 148 -2.77 21.51 -22.98
N SER A 149 -2.15 20.95 -21.94
CA SER A 149 -1.23 21.66 -21.04
C SER A 149 0.18 21.52 -21.60
N ASP A 150 0.88 22.63 -21.78
CA ASP A 150 2.33 22.70 -22.06
C ASP A 150 2.81 23.88 -21.21
N PHE A 151 3.55 23.59 -20.15
CA PHE A 151 3.81 24.51 -19.03
C PHE A 151 5.16 25.20 -19.18
N GLU A 152 6.15 24.44 -19.63
CA GLU A 152 7.51 24.84 -19.96
C GLU A 152 7.64 25.42 -21.38
N GLY A 153 6.68 25.15 -22.27
CA GLY A 153 6.67 25.65 -23.65
C GLY A 153 7.55 24.85 -24.61
N ASP A 154 7.82 23.57 -24.33
CA ASP A 154 8.67 22.71 -25.16
C ASP A 154 7.93 22.09 -26.37
N GLY A 155 6.61 22.29 -26.45
CA GLY A 155 5.72 21.77 -27.50
C GLY A 155 5.09 20.42 -27.16
N LEU A 156 5.48 19.80 -26.05
CA LEU A 156 4.98 18.50 -25.60
C LEU A 156 3.87 18.68 -24.55
N PRO A 157 2.87 17.78 -24.50
CA PRO A 157 1.79 17.93 -23.55
C PRO A 157 2.10 17.28 -22.20
N ASN A 158 1.92 18.02 -21.10
CA ASN A 158 2.06 17.53 -19.73
C ASN A 158 0.91 16.58 -19.35
N PHE A 159 1.17 15.61 -18.46
CA PHE A 159 0.15 14.83 -17.76
C PHE A 159 0.20 15.11 -16.25
N ARG A 160 -0.89 15.64 -15.70
CA ARG A 160 -1.01 16.13 -14.31
C ARG A 160 -1.90 15.24 -13.44
N GLY A 161 -1.77 15.37 -12.13
CA GLY A 161 -2.62 14.73 -11.11
C GLY A 161 -1.98 13.53 -10.42
N THR A 162 -2.62 13.02 -9.37
CA THR A 162 -2.21 11.76 -8.71
C THR A 162 -2.26 10.56 -9.65
N SER A 163 -3.06 10.62 -10.71
CA SER A 163 -3.08 9.68 -11.84
C SER A 163 -1.76 9.65 -12.64
N ALA A 164 -0.97 10.73 -12.61
CA ALA A 164 0.38 10.80 -13.19
C ALA A 164 1.48 10.44 -12.17
N ALA A 165 1.27 10.74 -10.88
CA ALA A 165 2.17 10.30 -9.80
C ALA A 165 2.20 8.76 -9.63
N ALA A 166 1.05 8.09 -9.73
CA ALA A 166 0.94 6.64 -9.59
C ALA A 166 1.84 5.82 -10.55
N PRO A 167 1.85 6.07 -11.89
CA PRO A 167 2.73 5.35 -12.80
C PRO A 167 4.23 5.66 -12.58
N HIS A 168 4.61 6.84 -12.09
CA HIS A 168 6.01 7.10 -11.72
C HIS A 168 6.46 6.24 -10.54
N ALA A 169 5.66 6.16 -9.47
CA ALA A 169 5.94 5.26 -8.35
C ALA A 169 6.00 3.78 -8.80
N ALA A 170 5.11 3.37 -9.71
CA ALA A 170 5.11 2.03 -10.30
C ALA A 170 6.34 1.74 -11.18
N ALA A 171 6.84 2.73 -11.93
CA ALA A 171 8.06 2.59 -12.72
C ALA A 171 9.31 2.40 -11.83
N VAL A 172 9.43 3.15 -10.73
CA VAL A 172 10.51 2.94 -9.75
C VAL A 172 10.39 1.57 -9.10
N ALA A 173 9.17 1.14 -8.72
CA ALA A 173 8.92 -0.21 -8.21
C ALA A 173 9.36 -1.31 -9.19
N ALA A 174 9.13 -1.13 -10.50
CA ALA A 174 9.56 -2.07 -11.53
C ALA A 174 11.10 -2.12 -11.67
N LEU A 175 11.78 -0.98 -11.62
CA LEU A 175 13.26 -0.92 -11.62
C LEU A 175 13.87 -1.57 -10.37
N MET A 176 13.26 -1.39 -9.20
CA MET A 176 13.66 -2.06 -7.96
C MET A 176 13.50 -3.58 -8.05
N LEU A 177 12.40 -4.06 -8.63
CA LEU A 177 12.18 -5.48 -8.91
C LEU A 177 13.22 -6.03 -9.88
N GLN A 178 13.52 -5.31 -10.96
CA GLN A 178 14.55 -5.70 -11.94
C GLN A 178 15.94 -5.82 -11.30
N ALA A 179 16.37 -4.79 -10.54
CA ALA A 179 17.67 -4.80 -9.86
C ALA A 179 17.80 -5.97 -8.88
N ALA A 180 16.77 -6.18 -8.05
CA ALA A 180 16.70 -7.29 -7.10
C ALA A 180 16.21 -8.62 -7.74
N GLN A 181 16.41 -8.82 -9.05
CA GLN A 181 16.17 -10.08 -9.78
C GLN A 181 14.77 -10.70 -9.57
N ASN A 182 13.74 -9.85 -9.43
CA ASN A 182 12.36 -10.19 -9.10
C ASN A 182 12.16 -10.94 -7.76
N GLN A 183 13.11 -10.81 -6.82
CA GLN A 183 13.06 -11.48 -5.51
C GLN A 183 12.35 -10.67 -4.41
N LEU A 184 12.07 -9.38 -4.64
CA LEU A 184 11.35 -8.53 -3.67
C LEU A 184 9.88 -8.91 -3.53
N LEU A 185 9.40 -8.89 -2.30
CA LEU A 185 7.96 -8.88 -2.01
C LEU A 185 7.39 -7.46 -2.18
N PRO A 186 6.08 -7.31 -2.47
CA PRO A 186 5.44 -5.99 -2.54
C PRO A 186 5.62 -5.15 -1.25
N GLN A 187 5.69 -5.82 -0.09
CA GLN A 187 6.01 -5.19 1.20
C GLN A 187 7.43 -4.63 1.27
N HIS A 188 8.42 -5.27 0.62
CA HIS A 188 9.77 -4.71 0.49
C HIS A 188 9.78 -3.51 -0.42
N VAL A 189 9.13 -3.60 -1.58
CA VAL A 189 9.04 -2.47 -2.52
C VAL A 189 8.45 -1.24 -1.80
N ARG A 190 7.36 -1.41 -1.05
CA ARG A 190 6.78 -0.36 -0.18
C ARG A 190 7.79 0.14 0.86
N SER A 191 8.38 -0.76 1.66
CA SER A 191 9.29 -0.37 2.75
C SER A 191 10.55 0.33 2.24
N LEU A 192 11.13 -0.14 1.12
CA LEU A 192 12.33 0.44 0.53
C LEU A 192 12.04 1.78 -0.17
N LEU A 193 10.86 1.96 -0.80
CA LEU A 193 10.41 3.27 -1.27
C LEU A 193 10.29 4.25 -0.10
N GLN A 194 9.68 3.83 1.02
CA GLN A 194 9.53 4.68 2.21
C GLN A 194 10.87 4.96 2.93
N GLU A 195 11.77 3.96 3.05
CA GLU A 195 13.13 4.12 3.61
C GLU A 195 14.03 5.06 2.80
N THR A 196 13.73 5.28 1.52
CA THR A 196 14.60 6.02 0.58
C THR A 196 13.94 7.25 -0.04
N ALA A 197 12.68 7.53 0.30
CA ALA A 197 12.00 8.78 -0.03
C ALA A 197 12.72 10.00 0.58
N LEU A 198 12.39 11.19 0.09
CA LEU A 198 12.82 12.46 0.63
C LEU A 198 11.67 13.06 1.46
N ASP A 199 11.92 13.30 2.75
CA ASP A 199 11.02 13.99 3.67
C ASP A 199 10.39 15.24 3.03
N MET A 200 9.11 15.47 3.32
CA MET A 200 8.30 16.59 2.84
C MET A 200 7.52 17.19 4.01
N ASP A 201 7.02 18.40 3.84
CA ASP A 201 6.19 19.10 4.83
C ASP A 201 4.68 18.82 4.57
N ASP A 202 3.88 18.62 5.61
CA ASP A 202 2.42 18.60 5.50
C ASP A 202 1.90 20.05 5.56
N PRO A 203 1.41 20.64 4.45
CA PRO A 203 0.96 22.03 4.44
C PRO A 203 -0.29 22.30 5.31
N PHE A 204 -0.82 21.28 5.99
CA PHE A 204 -1.91 21.39 6.97
C PHE A 204 -1.45 21.36 8.44
N THR A 205 -0.15 21.23 8.73
CA THR A 205 0.40 21.31 10.11
C THR A 205 1.15 22.64 10.34
N PRO A 206 1.52 22.98 11.60
CA PRO A 206 2.16 24.27 11.90
C PRO A 206 3.67 24.35 11.64
N SER A 207 4.32 23.23 11.30
CA SER A 207 5.78 23.09 11.30
C SER A 207 6.21 21.76 10.70
N PHE A 208 7.30 21.77 9.90
CA PHE A 208 7.89 20.60 9.25
C PHE A 208 7.78 19.29 10.02
N ASP A 209 6.91 18.40 9.55
CA ASP A 209 6.77 17.03 10.07
C ASP A 209 7.94 16.16 9.62
N GLN A 210 8.65 15.56 10.58
CA GLN A 210 9.78 14.68 10.27
C GLN A 210 9.32 13.22 10.11
N GLY A 211 9.53 12.63 8.93
CA GLY A 211 9.28 11.21 8.67
C GLY A 211 7.91 10.90 8.06
N PHE A 212 6.99 10.36 8.87
CA PHE A 212 5.66 9.97 8.38
C PHE A 212 4.57 10.94 8.84
N ASP A 213 3.93 11.60 7.87
CA ASP A 213 2.80 12.52 8.05
C ASP A 213 1.54 12.04 7.30
N LEU A 214 0.42 12.77 7.40
CA LEU A 214 -0.86 12.39 6.77
C LEU A 214 -1.16 13.11 5.44
N GLY A 215 -0.44 14.16 5.08
CA GLY A 215 -0.50 14.84 3.79
C GLY A 215 0.38 14.21 2.71
N THR A 216 1.64 13.92 3.02
CA THR A 216 2.69 13.46 2.08
C THR A 216 3.02 11.97 2.22
N GLY A 217 2.75 11.38 3.39
CA GLY A 217 3.07 9.99 3.70
C GLY A 217 4.49 9.88 4.22
N ALA A 218 5.36 9.12 3.54
CA ALA A 218 6.80 9.09 3.83
C ALA A 218 7.61 10.05 2.93
N GLY A 219 6.97 11.09 2.39
CA GLY A 219 7.60 12.01 1.43
C GLY A 219 7.80 11.46 0.01
N PHE A 220 8.66 12.12 -0.76
CA PHE A 220 8.80 12.02 -2.21
C PHE A 220 9.72 10.86 -2.68
N VAL A 221 9.25 10.05 -3.63
CA VAL A 221 10.00 8.91 -4.19
C VAL A 221 11.29 9.36 -4.89
N ARG A 222 12.43 8.79 -4.47
CA ARG A 222 13.73 8.96 -5.13
C ARG A 222 14.19 7.68 -5.81
N ALA A 223 14.12 7.65 -7.15
CA ALA A 223 14.40 6.46 -7.95
C ALA A 223 15.79 5.82 -7.70
N LEU A 224 16.86 6.60 -7.81
CA LEU A 224 18.23 6.08 -7.68
C LEU A 224 18.54 5.52 -6.27
N PRO A 225 18.24 6.23 -5.17
CA PRO A 225 18.29 5.64 -3.81
C PRO A 225 17.49 4.35 -3.66
N ALA A 226 16.24 4.30 -4.15
CA ALA A 226 15.37 3.14 -4.01
C ALA A 226 15.89 1.90 -4.77
N VAL A 227 16.38 2.09 -6.01
CA VAL A 227 16.94 1.03 -6.86
C VAL A 227 18.29 0.53 -6.31
N ASN A 228 19.19 1.44 -5.92
CA ASN A 228 20.45 1.06 -5.28
C ASN A 228 20.21 0.30 -3.95
N ARG A 229 19.19 0.70 -3.18
CA ARG A 229 18.79 0.00 -1.95
C ARG A 229 18.25 -1.40 -2.25
N ALA A 230 17.44 -1.55 -3.30
CA ALA A 230 16.93 -2.84 -3.75
C ALA A 230 18.06 -3.82 -4.16
N ASP A 231 19.02 -3.37 -4.98
CA ASP A 231 20.20 -4.15 -5.39
C ASP A 231 21.02 -4.66 -4.18
N THR A 232 21.11 -3.87 -3.11
CA THR A 232 21.82 -4.33 -1.90
C THR A 232 21.13 -5.44 -1.11
N LEU A 233 19.84 -5.72 -1.34
CA LEU A 233 19.05 -6.65 -0.52
C LEU A 233 19.32 -8.11 -0.87
N ARG A 234 19.93 -8.84 0.07
CA ARG A 234 20.31 -10.25 -0.13
C ARG A 234 20.20 -11.10 1.14
N ILE A 235 19.87 -12.37 0.96
CA ILE A 235 20.02 -13.38 2.02
C ILE A 235 21.51 -13.57 2.30
N THR A 236 21.92 -13.39 3.56
CA THR A 236 23.33 -13.52 4.00
C THR A 236 23.60 -14.77 4.83
N ARG A 237 22.56 -15.42 5.33
CA ARG A 237 22.65 -16.71 6.01
C ARG A 237 21.32 -17.45 5.97
N VAL A 238 21.41 -18.77 5.80
CA VAL A 238 20.36 -19.70 6.20
C VAL A 238 20.94 -20.63 7.27
N SER A 239 20.16 -20.92 8.30
CA SER A 239 20.57 -21.66 9.48
C SER A 239 19.56 -22.76 9.80
N LEU A 240 20.03 -24.00 9.94
CA LEU A 240 19.20 -25.12 10.39
C LEU A 240 19.05 -25.08 11.91
N ILE A 241 17.82 -25.00 12.39
CA ILE A 241 17.46 -24.87 13.81
C ILE A 241 16.83 -26.17 14.32
N ASN A 242 17.18 -26.58 15.53
CA ASN A 242 16.51 -27.64 16.28
C ASN A 242 15.20 -27.10 16.88
N ALA A 243 14.08 -27.34 16.22
CA ALA A 243 12.75 -26.90 16.64
C ALA A 243 12.16 -27.73 17.80
N ARG A 244 13.01 -28.24 18.71
CA ARG A 244 12.63 -28.72 20.05
C ARG A 244 13.29 -27.91 21.17
N ASN A 245 14.27 -27.07 20.86
CA ASN A 245 15.01 -26.28 21.86
C ASN A 245 15.61 -24.97 21.29
N ASN A 246 15.22 -24.58 20.08
CA ASN A 246 15.58 -23.35 19.38
C ASN A 246 17.09 -23.11 19.18
N ARG A 247 17.91 -24.15 19.35
CA ARG A 247 19.36 -24.07 19.13
C ARG A 247 19.71 -24.21 17.64
N LEU A 248 20.68 -23.41 17.22
CA LEU A 248 21.38 -23.59 15.94
C LEU A 248 22.01 -24.99 15.89
N ILE A 249 21.71 -25.76 14.85
CA ILE A 249 22.43 -27.00 14.53
C ILE A 249 23.65 -26.65 13.67
N ARG A 250 23.42 -26.05 12.50
CA ARG A 250 24.48 -25.60 11.58
C ARG A 250 23.97 -24.53 10.62
N ARG A 251 24.89 -23.80 9.99
CA ARG A 251 24.57 -22.99 8.80
C ARG A 251 24.37 -23.91 7.60
N ILE A 252 23.56 -23.51 6.63
CA ILE A 252 23.43 -24.18 5.35
C ILE A 252 23.57 -23.16 4.20
N GLY A 253 24.17 -23.59 3.11
CA GLY A 253 24.22 -22.88 1.84
C GLY A 253 23.70 -23.74 0.69
N ASP A 254 23.89 -23.29 -0.54
CA ASP A 254 23.49 -24.05 -1.73
C ASP A 254 24.28 -25.38 -1.86
N GLY A 255 23.70 -26.37 -2.54
CA GLY A 255 24.26 -27.72 -2.72
C GLY A 255 24.48 -28.54 -1.43
N ASN A 256 24.10 -28.04 -0.26
CA ASN A 256 24.38 -28.66 1.04
C ASN A 256 23.53 -29.92 1.28
N ARG A 257 24.13 -31.11 1.19
CA ARG A 257 23.48 -32.37 1.60
C ARG A 257 23.36 -32.45 3.12
N ILE A 258 22.21 -32.90 3.64
CA ILE A 258 21.93 -33.01 5.09
C ILE A 258 21.61 -34.46 5.44
N ILE A 259 22.49 -35.12 6.20
CA ILE A 259 22.30 -36.51 6.64
C ILE A 259 21.43 -36.52 7.89
N LEU A 260 20.14 -36.83 7.73
CA LEU A 260 19.14 -36.71 8.80
C LEU A 260 19.38 -37.65 10.00
N SER A 261 20.16 -38.74 9.83
CA SER A 261 20.57 -39.65 10.92
C SER A 261 21.64 -39.07 11.84
N GLU A 262 22.37 -38.03 11.42
CA GLU A 262 23.40 -37.36 12.21
C GLU A 262 22.85 -36.16 13.02
N LEU A 263 21.57 -35.83 12.85
CA LEU A 263 20.95 -34.67 13.48
C LEU A 263 20.40 -35.00 14.88
N PRO A 264 20.51 -34.07 15.85
CA PRO A 264 20.00 -34.26 17.22
C PRO A 264 18.46 -34.19 17.33
N THR A 265 17.75 -34.09 16.20
CA THR A 265 16.29 -34.06 16.10
C THR A 265 15.87 -34.32 14.65
N ARG A 266 14.62 -34.74 14.44
CA ARG A 266 13.94 -34.67 13.14
C ARG A 266 12.97 -33.49 13.02
N ASN A 267 12.62 -32.82 14.14
CA ASN A 267 11.81 -31.60 14.09
C ASN A 267 12.72 -30.39 13.82
N LEU A 268 12.63 -29.83 12.62
CA LEU A 268 13.58 -28.86 12.08
C LEU A 268 12.86 -27.62 11.56
N ALA A 269 13.55 -26.48 11.62
CA ALA A 269 13.15 -25.22 11.00
C ALA A 269 14.38 -24.54 10.35
N LEU A 270 14.15 -23.67 9.36
CA LEU A 270 15.19 -22.80 8.81
C LEU A 270 15.02 -21.38 9.35
N ARG A 271 16.11 -20.79 9.86
CA ARG A 271 16.20 -19.36 10.17
C ARG A 271 16.97 -18.63 9.07
N ILE A 272 16.39 -17.57 8.52
CA ILE A 272 16.98 -16.76 7.45
C ILE A 272 17.46 -15.41 8.02
N GLU A 273 18.64 -14.95 7.60
CA GLU A 273 19.17 -13.60 7.90
C GLU A 273 19.45 -12.84 6.60
N ALA A 274 18.71 -11.77 6.32
CA ALA A 274 18.95 -10.86 5.20
C ALA A 274 19.74 -9.61 5.61
N LYS A 275 20.54 -9.04 4.70
CA LYS A 275 21.17 -7.72 4.85
C LYS A 275 21.01 -6.90 3.55
N PRO A 276 20.77 -5.57 3.65
CA PRO A 276 20.30 -4.84 4.83
C PRO A 276 19.00 -5.43 5.42
N ARG A 277 18.55 -4.94 6.58
CA ARG A 277 17.37 -5.48 7.27
C ARG A 277 16.16 -5.49 6.32
N ALA A 278 15.71 -6.67 5.91
CA ALA A 278 14.48 -6.81 5.16
C ALA A 278 13.26 -6.58 6.06
N GLY A 279 12.15 -6.10 5.48
CA GLY A 279 10.84 -6.05 6.15
C GLY A 279 10.10 -7.40 6.19
N SER A 280 10.51 -8.35 5.35
CA SER A 280 9.98 -9.71 5.30
C SER A 280 10.92 -10.66 4.54
N VAL A 281 10.63 -11.96 4.46
CA VAL A 281 11.26 -12.91 3.52
C VAL A 281 10.20 -13.88 2.99
N LYS A 282 10.24 -14.17 1.68
CA LYS A 282 9.47 -15.29 1.10
C LYS A 282 10.29 -16.56 1.22
N ILE A 283 9.75 -17.57 1.89
CA ILE A 283 10.41 -18.87 2.10
C ILE A 283 9.54 -19.95 1.47
N LYS A 284 10.14 -20.73 0.57
CA LYS A 284 9.51 -21.88 -0.07
C LYS A 284 10.30 -23.14 0.26
N VAL A 285 9.62 -24.16 0.78
CA VAL A 285 10.14 -25.50 1.02
C VAL A 285 9.41 -26.45 0.07
N SER A 286 10.14 -27.41 -0.49
CA SER A 286 9.61 -28.36 -1.48
C SER A 286 10.29 -29.72 -1.35
N GLY A 287 9.55 -30.78 -1.67
CA GLY A 287 9.90 -32.17 -1.39
C GLY A 287 8.72 -32.81 -0.64
N ASP A 288 9.01 -33.75 0.26
CA ASP A 288 8.06 -34.43 1.16
C ASP A 288 7.19 -33.44 1.95
N ILE A 289 7.74 -32.25 2.23
CA ILE A 289 7.00 -31.09 2.76
C ILE A 289 7.01 -29.98 1.72
N GLN A 290 5.81 -29.52 1.38
CA GLN A 290 5.59 -28.28 0.63
C GLN A 290 5.12 -27.18 1.58
N SER A 291 5.84 -26.07 1.64
CA SER A 291 5.37 -24.84 2.28
C SER A 291 5.76 -23.63 1.43
N GLU A 292 4.91 -22.61 1.42
CA GLU A 292 5.24 -21.32 0.83
C GLU A 292 4.69 -20.24 1.77
N ARG A 293 5.59 -19.53 2.45
CA ARG A 293 5.26 -18.58 3.52
C ARG A 293 5.96 -17.24 3.28
N ILE A 294 5.32 -16.16 3.72
CA ILE A 294 5.92 -14.83 3.83
C ILE A 294 6.05 -14.55 5.33
N GLU A 295 7.28 -14.42 5.83
CA GLU A 295 7.54 -13.98 7.20
C GLU A 295 7.83 -12.51 7.22
N ASN A 296 7.15 -11.74 8.07
CA ASN A 296 7.36 -10.31 8.28
C ASN A 296 7.88 -9.96 9.68
N VAL A 297 8.26 -10.97 10.47
CA VAL A 297 8.85 -10.84 11.81
C VAL A 297 10.24 -11.45 11.80
N ILE A 298 11.16 -10.87 12.59
CA ILE A 298 12.51 -11.41 12.79
C ILE A 298 12.50 -12.20 14.12
N PRO A 299 12.92 -13.47 14.15
CA PRO A 299 13.67 -14.20 13.11
C PRO A 299 12.81 -14.81 12.00
N PHE A 300 13.14 -14.56 10.74
CA PHE A 300 12.42 -15.18 9.61
C PHE A 300 12.57 -16.72 9.65
N SER A 301 11.46 -17.43 9.86
CA SER A 301 11.36 -18.89 10.00
C SER A 301 10.75 -19.58 8.79
N SER A 302 11.11 -20.83 8.47
CA SER A 302 10.50 -21.56 7.35
C SER A 302 9.04 -21.96 7.56
N PHE A 303 8.56 -21.99 8.80
CA PHE A 303 7.21 -22.45 9.14
C PHE A 303 6.46 -21.54 10.14
N GLY A 304 7.14 -20.57 10.75
CA GLY A 304 6.65 -19.73 11.85
C GLY A 304 7.61 -19.68 13.05
N ASP A 305 7.48 -18.65 13.86
CA ASP A 305 7.94 -18.63 15.25
C ASP A 305 6.95 -17.87 16.13
N ILE A 306 6.94 -18.17 17.42
CA ILE A 306 6.24 -17.38 18.45
C ILE A 306 7.29 -17.01 19.50
N SER A 307 7.65 -15.72 19.59
CA SER A 307 8.66 -15.22 20.53
C SER A 307 10.02 -15.94 20.43
N SER A 308 10.45 -16.28 19.20
CA SER A 308 11.62 -17.13 18.89
C SER A 308 11.55 -18.58 19.34
N ASP A 309 10.37 -19.10 19.69
CA ASP A 309 10.09 -20.54 19.67
C ASP A 309 9.70 -20.95 18.24
N PHE A 310 10.56 -21.72 17.57
CA PHE A 310 10.44 -22.00 16.14
C PHE A 310 9.46 -23.13 15.87
N ASP A 311 8.42 -22.86 15.06
CA ASP A 311 7.56 -23.91 14.52
C ASP A 311 8.42 -24.86 13.67
N GLY A 312 8.53 -26.10 14.12
CA GLY A 312 9.22 -27.15 13.39
C GLY A 312 8.28 -27.97 12.50
N LYS A 313 8.88 -28.64 11.51
CA LYS A 313 8.27 -29.82 10.89
C LYS A 313 9.23 -31.00 10.94
N ILE A 314 8.65 -32.20 10.95
CA ILE A 314 9.40 -33.43 10.73
C ILE A 314 9.70 -33.52 9.24
N LEU A 315 10.86 -33.00 8.84
CA LEU A 315 11.39 -33.21 7.51
C LEU A 315 11.83 -34.67 7.39
N ASN A 316 10.88 -35.51 6.96
CA ASN A 316 11.24 -36.57 6.05
C ASN A 316 11.81 -35.90 4.79
N LEU A 317 12.90 -36.48 4.29
CA LEU A 317 13.41 -36.28 2.95
C LEU A 317 13.83 -37.67 2.51
N GLU A 318 12.94 -38.38 1.83
CA GLU A 318 13.37 -39.60 1.15
C GLU A 318 14.51 -39.26 0.17
N ALA A 319 15.49 -40.16 0.10
CA ALA A 319 16.73 -39.85 -0.60
C ALA A 319 16.47 -39.63 -2.10
N ILE A 320 16.68 -38.40 -2.58
CA ILE A 320 16.83 -38.11 -4.00
C ILE A 320 17.95 -39.02 -4.53
N ARG A 321 17.55 -40.01 -5.34
CA ARG A 321 18.43 -40.95 -6.04
C ARG A 321 19.02 -40.30 -7.28
#